data_AF-A0A0R3TAY8-F1
#
_entry.id   AF-A0A0R3TAY8-F1
#
_cell.length_a   1.000
_cell.length_b   1.000
_cell.length_c   1.000
_cell.angle_alpha   90.00
_cell.angle_beta   90.00
_cell.angle_gamma   90.00
#
_symmetry.space_group_name_H-M   'P 1'
#
loop_
_entity.id
_entity.type
_entity.pdbx_description
1 polymer ?
#
loop_
_entity_poly.entity_id
_entity_poly.type
_entity_poly.pdbx_seq_one_letter_code
_entity_poly.pdbx_strand_id
1 'polypeptide(L)'
;MASKKARSRSPKASILLIMGCLAALFGIYIFSCGFLLTRSELTNVTIATHRRSPEFQQIVLLLVDGLYTGLLPPFDKTPRMPFFHNLLDANDSRHHFFAHFIADPPTTTMQRLKALLTGSMPTFIDAGSNFGGTELQEDNIIKQWALAGKKICFVGDQVWTELVSEGFFESLPLPAFNIKDLDTVDTAVKDYILQEAGGSKCDVLIGHMLGIDHCGHTFGRSHPEMDRKLGELDEFLR
;
A
#
# COMPACT_ATOMS: atom_id res chain seq x y z
N MET A 1 71.91 -11.95 8.93
CA MET A 1 70.97 -10.81 8.97
C MET A 1 70.45 -10.56 7.56
N ALA A 2 69.29 -11.12 7.20
CA ALA A 2 68.66 -10.90 5.90
C ALA A 2 67.74 -9.66 5.98
N SER A 3 68.14 -8.59 5.29
CA SER A 3 67.37 -7.34 5.19
C SER A 3 66.13 -7.56 4.32
N LYS A 4 64.93 -7.38 4.91
CA LYS A 4 63.65 -7.38 4.19
C LYS A 4 63.60 -6.16 3.26
N LYS A 5 63.87 -6.38 1.96
CA LYS A 5 63.61 -5.37 0.91
C LYS A 5 62.10 -5.13 0.80
N ALA A 6 61.64 -4.00 1.33
CA ALA A 6 60.27 -3.54 1.12
C ALA A 6 60.03 -3.32 -0.37
N ARG A 7 59.07 -4.05 -0.94
CA ARG A 7 58.70 -3.99 -2.36
C ARG A 7 58.02 -2.65 -2.62
N SER A 8 58.79 -1.66 -3.09
CA SER A 8 58.28 -0.35 -3.52
C SER A 8 57.19 -0.57 -4.59
N ARG A 9 55.94 -0.21 -4.27
CA ARG A 9 54.83 -0.24 -5.25
C ARG A 9 55.14 0.78 -6.34
N SER A 10 55.04 0.37 -7.61
CA SER A 10 55.32 1.28 -8.73
C SER A 10 54.34 2.46 -8.72
N PRO A 11 54.78 3.68 -9.02
CA PRO A 11 53.92 4.86 -9.00
C PRO A 11 52.70 4.72 -9.94
N LYS A 12 52.83 3.97 -11.03
CA LYS A 12 51.73 3.64 -11.95
C LYS A 12 50.65 2.78 -11.28
N ALA A 13 51.03 1.82 -10.44
CA ALA A 13 50.08 0.99 -9.71
C ALA A 13 49.31 1.79 -8.65
N SER A 14 49.97 2.75 -7.99
CA SER A 14 49.30 3.67 -7.06
C SER A 14 48.31 4.59 -7.76
N ILE A 15 48.66 5.12 -8.94
CA ILE A 15 47.76 5.97 -9.75
C ILE A 15 46.52 5.20 -10.21
N LEU A 16 46.70 3.97 -10.71
CA LEU A 16 45.58 3.12 -11.13
C LEU A 16 44.63 2.78 -9.96
N LEU A 17 45.19 2.51 -8.77
CA LEU A 17 44.39 2.27 -7.56
C LEU A 17 43.56 3.50 -7.20
N ILE A 18 44.18 4.70 -7.20
CA ILE A 18 43.49 5.96 -6.89
C ILE A 18 42.37 6.21 -7.91
N MET A 19 42.64 6.05 -9.21
CA MET A 19 41.61 6.19 -10.25
C MET A 19 40.47 5.20 -10.08
N GLY A 20 40.76 3.94 -9.76
CA GLY A 20 39.75 2.92 -9.48
C GLY A 20 38.88 3.28 -8.28
N CYS A 21 39.48 3.76 -7.19
CA CYS A 21 38.75 4.26 -6.02
C CYS A 21 37.87 5.46 -6.37
N LEU A 22 38.36 6.43 -7.15
CA LEU A 22 37.58 7.59 -7.58
C LEU A 22 36.40 7.19 -8.47
N ALA A 23 36.60 6.25 -9.41
CA ALA A 23 35.53 5.73 -10.24
C ALA A 23 34.46 4.98 -9.43
N ALA A 24 34.88 4.18 -8.43
CA ALA A 24 33.95 3.51 -7.52
C ALA A 24 33.16 4.50 -6.66
N LEU A 25 33.82 5.51 -6.10
CA LEU A 25 33.15 6.56 -5.33
C LEU A 25 32.18 7.38 -6.19
N PHE A 26 32.56 7.69 -7.43
CA PHE A 26 31.67 8.36 -8.38
C PHE A 26 30.48 7.48 -8.76
N GLY A 27 30.69 6.18 -8.99
CA GLY A 27 29.61 5.23 -9.24
C GLY A 27 28.64 5.12 -8.07
N ILE A 28 29.16 5.04 -6.84
CA ILE A 28 28.34 5.05 -5.62
C ILE A 28 27.56 6.37 -5.52
N TYR A 29 28.19 7.51 -5.79
CA TYR A 29 27.53 8.80 -5.75
C TYR A 29 26.36 8.89 -6.74
N ILE A 30 26.58 8.52 -8.02
CA ILE A 30 25.52 8.52 -9.04
C ILE A 30 24.40 7.55 -8.65
N PHE A 31 24.74 6.35 -8.17
CA PHE A 31 23.76 5.39 -7.68
C PHE A 31 22.95 5.97 -6.52
N SER A 32 23.60 6.56 -5.52
CA SER A 32 22.92 7.16 -4.37
C SER A 32 22.00 8.32 -4.78
N CYS A 33 22.42 9.19 -5.71
CA CYS A 33 21.58 10.29 -6.19
C CYS A 33 20.35 9.83 -7.00
N GLY A 34 20.47 8.75 -7.76
CA GLY A 34 19.37 8.23 -8.59
C GLY A 34 18.46 7.20 -7.90
N PHE A 35 19.02 6.40 -7.00
CA PHE A 35 18.29 5.35 -6.27
C PHE A 35 17.57 5.91 -5.03
N LEU A 36 18.21 6.84 -4.33
CA LEU A 36 17.66 7.51 -3.15
C LEU A 36 17.07 8.87 -3.57
N LEU A 37 16.03 8.82 -4.42
CA LEU A 37 15.30 10.04 -4.79
C LEU A 37 14.58 10.60 -3.57
N THR A 38 14.87 11.85 -3.22
CA THR A 38 14.02 12.66 -2.34
C THR A 38 12.97 13.35 -3.21
N ARG A 39 11.69 13.19 -2.87
CA ARG A 39 10.62 14.00 -3.47
C ARG A 39 10.34 15.20 -2.59
N SER A 40 10.14 16.36 -3.19
CA SER A 40 9.57 17.51 -2.49
C SER A 40 8.05 17.33 -2.40
N GLU A 41 7.55 17.28 -1.19
CA GLU A 41 6.10 17.24 -0.92
C GLU A 41 5.51 18.63 -1.17
N LEU A 42 4.52 18.73 -2.05
CA LEU A 42 3.80 19.98 -2.29
C LEU A 42 2.56 19.99 -1.39
N THR A 43 2.39 21.05 -0.61
CA THR A 43 1.25 21.22 0.31
C THR A 43 0.05 21.90 -0.34
N ASN A 44 0.19 22.31 -1.61
CA ASN A 44 -0.87 22.96 -2.36
C ASN A 44 -2.04 21.99 -2.56
N VAL A 45 -3.25 22.51 -2.33
CA VAL A 45 -4.49 21.75 -2.46
C VAL A 45 -5.18 22.12 -3.77
N THR A 46 -5.62 21.11 -4.51
CA THR A 46 -6.37 21.30 -5.75
C THR A 46 -7.75 21.88 -5.45
N ILE A 47 -8.13 22.96 -6.15
CA ILE A 47 -9.46 23.55 -6.03
C ILE A 47 -10.37 22.93 -7.09
N ALA A 48 -11.37 22.15 -6.65
CA ALA A 48 -12.37 21.57 -7.55
C ALA A 48 -13.36 22.66 -8.02
N THR A 49 -13.20 23.13 -9.27
CA THR A 49 -14.04 24.18 -9.88
C THR A 49 -15.34 23.65 -10.50
N HIS A 50 -15.42 22.36 -10.82
CA HIS A 50 -16.60 21.73 -11.42
C HIS A 50 -17.17 20.64 -10.52
N ARG A 51 -18.37 20.87 -9.99
CA ARG A 51 -19.14 19.88 -9.24
C ARG A 51 -20.26 19.36 -10.13
N ARG A 52 -20.13 18.12 -10.61
CA ARG A 52 -21.28 17.38 -11.17
C ARG A 52 -22.08 16.77 -10.04
N SER A 53 -23.39 16.64 -10.24
CA SER A 53 -24.21 15.84 -9.33
C SER A 53 -23.70 14.40 -9.35
N PRO A 54 -23.45 13.79 -8.18
CA PRO A 54 -22.95 12.42 -8.15
C PRO A 54 -24.06 11.45 -8.58
N GLU A 55 -23.69 10.41 -9.31
CA GLU A 55 -24.60 9.32 -9.66
C GLU A 55 -24.90 8.43 -8.45
N PHE A 56 -23.90 8.19 -7.61
CA PHE A 56 -23.99 7.40 -6.39
C PHE A 56 -23.86 8.29 -5.16
N GLN A 57 -24.65 8.00 -4.11
CA GLN A 57 -24.63 8.79 -2.87
C GLN A 57 -23.57 8.30 -1.87
N GLN A 58 -23.18 7.04 -1.96
CA GLN A 58 -22.20 6.41 -1.06
C GLN A 58 -21.15 5.63 -1.87
N ILE A 59 -19.91 5.66 -1.38
CA ILE A 59 -18.80 4.84 -1.89
C ILE A 59 -18.34 3.90 -0.78
N VAL A 60 -18.13 2.63 -1.11
CA VAL A 60 -17.43 1.66 -0.24
C VAL A 60 -16.09 1.33 -0.87
N LEU A 61 -15.01 1.69 -0.17
CA LEU A 61 -13.63 1.37 -0.52
C LEU A 61 -13.13 0.26 0.40
N LEU A 62 -13.08 -0.96 -0.11
CA LEU A 62 -12.49 -2.11 0.58
C LEU A 62 -11.07 -2.32 0.08
N LEU A 63 -10.09 -2.17 0.97
CA LEU A 63 -8.68 -2.49 0.73
C LEU A 63 -8.36 -3.80 1.45
N VAL A 64 -7.83 -4.77 0.71
CA VAL A 64 -7.39 -6.07 1.24
C VAL A 64 -5.89 -6.14 1.11
N ASP A 65 -5.17 -6.05 2.24
CA ASP A 65 -3.71 -6.04 2.22
C ASP A 65 -3.15 -7.39 1.75
N GLY A 66 -2.01 -7.34 1.05
CA GLY A 66 -1.30 -8.53 0.59
C GLY A 66 -2.06 -9.39 -0.43
N LEU A 67 -3.18 -8.92 -1.00
CA LEU A 67 -3.98 -9.65 -2.00
C LEU A 67 -3.25 -9.77 -3.34
N TYR A 68 -2.34 -10.74 -3.41
CA TYR A 68 -1.56 -11.05 -4.60
C TYR A 68 -2.46 -11.60 -5.72
N THR A 69 -2.29 -11.09 -6.95
CA THR A 69 -3.10 -11.51 -8.11
C THR A 69 -3.05 -13.00 -8.43
N GLY A 70 -1.98 -13.70 -8.07
CA GLY A 70 -1.94 -15.17 -8.21
C GLY A 70 -2.82 -15.94 -7.23
N LEU A 71 -3.45 -15.27 -6.26
CA LEU A 71 -4.48 -15.83 -5.37
C LEU A 71 -5.90 -15.61 -5.93
N LEU A 72 -6.06 -14.83 -7.00
CA LEU A 72 -7.35 -14.48 -7.56
C LEU A 72 -7.64 -15.27 -8.85
N PRO A 73 -8.91 -15.63 -9.13
CA PRO A 73 -9.34 -16.06 -10.45
C PRO A 73 -9.01 -15.00 -11.52
N PRO A 74 -8.65 -15.39 -12.76
CA PRO A 74 -8.49 -16.76 -13.27
C PRO A 74 -7.07 -17.33 -13.04
N PHE A 75 -6.18 -16.60 -12.35
CA PHE A 75 -4.78 -17.01 -12.16
C PHE A 75 -4.66 -18.14 -11.15
N ASP A 76 -5.49 -18.09 -10.11
CA ASP A 76 -5.67 -19.19 -9.19
C ASP A 76 -6.54 -20.28 -9.82
N LYS A 77 -5.99 -21.48 -9.90
CA LYS A 77 -6.69 -22.67 -10.40
C LYS A 77 -7.50 -23.38 -9.31
N THR A 78 -7.33 -22.98 -8.05
CA THR A 78 -8.08 -23.53 -6.93
C THR A 78 -9.37 -22.71 -6.72
N PRO A 79 -10.52 -23.36 -6.50
CA PRO A 79 -11.80 -22.67 -6.40
C PRO A 79 -12.02 -22.06 -5.00
N ARG A 80 -11.09 -21.20 -4.56
CA ARG A 80 -11.10 -20.60 -3.21
C ARG A 80 -12.04 -19.40 -3.10
N MET A 81 -12.30 -18.71 -4.21
CA MET A 81 -13.19 -17.55 -4.31
C MET A 81 -14.25 -17.73 -5.42
N PRO A 82 -15.19 -18.69 -5.26
CA PRO A 82 -16.17 -19.00 -6.30
C PRO A 82 -17.15 -17.86 -6.61
N PHE A 83 -17.56 -17.04 -5.63
CA PHE A 83 -18.42 -15.89 -5.90
C PHE A 83 -17.69 -14.86 -6.75
N PHE A 84 -16.47 -14.49 -6.38
CA PHE A 84 -15.65 -13.54 -7.14
C PHE A 84 -15.33 -14.06 -8.54
N HIS A 85 -15.05 -15.36 -8.71
CA HIS A 85 -14.88 -15.96 -10.03
C HIS A 85 -16.12 -15.79 -10.92
N ASN A 86 -17.30 -16.12 -10.39
CA ASN A 86 -18.55 -15.98 -11.13
C ASN A 86 -18.89 -14.51 -11.43
N LEU A 87 -18.54 -13.59 -10.52
CA LEU A 87 -18.71 -12.16 -10.73
C LEU A 87 -17.88 -11.64 -11.91
N LEU A 88 -16.65 -12.14 -12.06
CA LEU A 88 -15.76 -11.80 -13.19
C LEU A 88 -16.21 -12.43 -14.51
N ASP A 89 -16.77 -13.65 -14.47
CA ASP A 89 -17.24 -14.36 -15.65
C ASP A 89 -18.62 -13.86 -16.14
N ALA A 90 -19.40 -13.23 -15.27
CA ALA A 90 -20.69 -12.65 -15.62
C ALA A 90 -20.46 -11.57 -16.70
N ASN A 91 -20.97 -11.81 -17.91
CA ASN A 91 -20.77 -10.93 -19.07
C ASN A 91 -21.58 -9.61 -19.00
N ASP A 92 -21.81 -9.07 -17.80
CA ASP A 92 -22.46 -7.78 -17.57
C ASP A 92 -21.42 -6.69 -17.32
N SER A 93 -20.72 -6.33 -18.39
CA SER A 93 -19.60 -5.40 -18.37
C SER A 93 -19.95 -3.96 -17.99
N ARG A 94 -21.21 -3.67 -17.65
CA ARG A 94 -21.65 -2.31 -17.28
C ARG A 94 -21.53 -2.02 -15.79
N HIS A 95 -21.39 -3.05 -14.95
CA HIS A 95 -21.47 -2.91 -13.50
C HIS A 95 -20.19 -3.31 -12.75
N HIS A 96 -19.20 -3.89 -13.42
CA HIS A 96 -17.91 -4.23 -12.81
C HIS A 96 -16.75 -4.03 -13.78
N PHE A 97 -15.57 -3.73 -13.24
CA PHE A 97 -14.32 -3.60 -13.98
C PHE A 97 -13.19 -4.23 -13.17
N PHE A 98 -12.42 -5.10 -13.81
CA PHE A 98 -11.28 -5.76 -13.20
C PHE A 98 -9.98 -5.32 -13.87
N ALA A 99 -9.04 -4.82 -13.08
CA ALA A 99 -7.73 -4.40 -13.56
C ALA A 99 -6.62 -4.92 -12.65
N HIS A 100 -5.51 -5.28 -13.27
CA HIS A 100 -4.29 -5.64 -12.56
C HIS A 100 -3.50 -4.37 -12.21
N PHE A 101 -3.36 -4.11 -10.91
CA PHE A 101 -2.50 -3.06 -10.40
C PHE A 101 -1.07 -3.59 -10.19
N ILE A 102 -0.09 -2.98 -10.86
CA ILE A 102 1.32 -3.31 -10.70
C ILE A 102 1.93 -2.36 -9.67
N ALA A 103 2.34 -2.91 -8.52
CA ALA A 103 2.96 -2.15 -7.45
C ALA A 103 4.48 -2.03 -7.65
N ASP A 104 4.97 -0.82 -7.94
CA ASP A 104 6.42 -0.55 -8.00
C ASP A 104 7.08 -0.67 -6.60
N PRO A 105 8.33 -1.15 -6.49
CA PRO A 105 9.06 -1.13 -5.22
C PRO A 105 9.23 0.28 -4.64
N PRO A 106 9.26 0.46 -3.30
CA PRO A 106 9.04 -0.55 -2.26
C PRO A 106 7.55 -0.93 -2.08
N THR A 107 7.25 -2.22 -2.01
CA THR A 107 5.89 -2.76 -1.89
C THR A 107 5.45 -2.93 -0.44
N THR A 108 5.70 -1.93 0.42
CA THR A 108 5.22 -1.92 1.81
C THR A 108 3.85 -1.25 1.91
N THR A 109 3.01 -1.68 2.86
CA THR A 109 1.64 -1.19 3.07
C THR A 109 1.57 0.33 3.12
N MET A 110 2.34 0.98 4.01
CA MET A 110 2.33 2.43 4.16
C MET A 110 2.74 3.18 2.87
N GLN A 111 3.74 2.70 2.13
CA GLN A 111 4.17 3.36 0.89
C GLN A 111 3.14 3.21 -0.23
N ARG A 112 2.47 2.05 -0.30
CA ARG A 112 1.37 1.84 -1.25
C ARG A 112 0.15 2.66 -0.90
N LEU A 113 -0.19 2.74 0.37
CA LEU A 113 -1.29 3.57 0.83
C LEU A 113 -1.02 5.05 0.52
N LYS A 114 0.18 5.57 0.82
CA LYS A 114 0.59 6.92 0.42
C LYS A 114 0.42 7.16 -1.09
N ALA A 115 0.88 6.22 -1.93
CA ALA A 115 0.75 6.32 -3.38
C ALA A 115 -0.72 6.30 -3.84
N LEU A 116 -1.57 5.44 -3.27
CA LEU A 116 -3.01 5.36 -3.57
C LEU A 116 -3.74 6.65 -3.20
N LEU A 117 -3.41 7.23 -2.05
CA LEU A 117 -4.07 8.43 -1.56
C LEU A 117 -3.70 9.70 -2.34
N THR A 118 -2.45 9.78 -2.81
CA THR A 118 -1.90 10.97 -3.49
C THR A 118 -1.88 10.86 -5.02
N GLY A 119 -1.97 9.64 -5.57
CA GLY A 119 -1.73 9.38 -6.99
C GLY A 119 -0.27 9.53 -7.41
N SER A 120 0.67 9.57 -6.45
CA SER A 120 2.09 9.80 -6.69
C SER A 120 2.91 8.51 -6.77
N MET A 121 4.13 8.62 -7.30
CA MET A 121 5.08 7.51 -7.28
C MET A 121 5.73 7.38 -5.89
N PRO A 122 5.92 6.15 -5.38
CA PRO A 122 6.65 5.88 -4.15
C PRO A 122 8.13 6.26 -4.28
N THR A 123 8.80 6.63 -3.19
CA THR A 123 10.26 6.83 -3.18
C THR A 123 10.94 6.05 -2.06
N PHE A 124 12.18 5.60 -2.29
CA PHE A 124 12.91 4.77 -1.32
C PHE A 124 13.36 5.54 -0.07
N ILE A 125 13.64 6.85 -0.18
CA ILE A 125 14.00 7.65 1.00
C ILE A 125 12.80 7.77 1.94
N ASP A 126 11.60 7.99 1.40
CA ASP A 126 10.38 8.03 2.20
C ASP A 126 10.24 6.74 3.02
N ALA A 127 10.52 5.55 2.46
CA ALA A 127 10.45 4.31 3.22
C ALA A 127 11.41 4.25 4.42
N GLY A 128 12.59 4.90 4.33
CA GLY A 128 13.58 4.94 5.40
C GLY A 128 13.26 5.97 6.50
N SER A 129 12.76 7.15 6.14
CA SER A 129 12.31 8.18 7.11
C SER A 129 10.95 7.85 7.74
N ASN A 130 10.10 7.09 7.05
CA ASN A 130 8.78 6.70 7.55
C ASN A 130 8.83 5.61 8.65
N PHE A 131 10.00 5.09 9.05
CA PHE A 131 10.11 4.35 10.31
C PHE A 131 9.75 5.21 11.55
N GLY A 132 9.55 6.52 11.37
CA GLY A 132 9.10 7.46 12.39
C GLY A 132 7.72 8.12 12.18
N GLY A 133 6.86 7.62 11.27
CA GLY A 133 5.47 8.09 11.16
C GLY A 133 5.33 9.55 10.77
N THR A 134 5.84 9.94 9.59
CA THR A 134 5.58 11.28 9.04
C THR A 134 4.21 11.34 8.41
N GLU A 135 3.31 12.09 9.07
CA GLU A 135 1.98 12.46 8.56
C GLU A 135 2.06 13.03 7.13
N LEU A 136 1.14 12.60 6.28
CA LEU A 136 1.03 13.00 4.89
C LEU A 136 0.58 14.47 4.76
N GLN A 137 1.50 15.34 4.36
CA GLN A 137 1.22 16.77 4.16
C GLN A 137 0.67 17.10 2.76
N GLU A 138 0.89 16.21 1.79
CA GLU A 138 0.45 16.38 0.40
C GLU A 138 -1.07 16.39 0.26
N ASP A 139 -1.54 17.02 -0.82
CA ASP A 139 -2.93 16.87 -1.25
C ASP A 139 -3.25 15.39 -1.53
N ASN A 140 -4.41 14.95 -1.05
CA ASN A 140 -4.79 13.55 -1.10
C ASN A 140 -6.32 13.40 -1.12
N ILE A 141 -6.78 12.21 -1.50
CA ILE A 141 -8.21 11.97 -1.72
C ILE A 141 -9.06 12.13 -0.45
N ILE A 142 -8.54 11.80 0.74
CA ILE A 142 -9.26 11.98 2.03
C ILE A 142 -9.44 13.47 2.31
N LYS A 143 -8.37 14.26 2.17
CA LYS A 143 -8.41 15.71 2.31
C LYS A 143 -9.39 16.34 1.32
N GLN A 144 -9.38 15.90 0.06
CA GLN A 144 -10.31 16.38 -0.97
C GLN A 144 -11.77 16.05 -0.65
N TRP A 145 -12.07 14.83 -0.17
CA TRP A 145 -13.41 14.46 0.27
C TRP A 145 -13.87 15.27 1.49
N ALA A 146 -12.99 15.48 2.48
CA ALA A 146 -13.30 16.28 3.66
C ALA A 146 -13.58 17.75 3.29
N LEU A 147 -12.77 18.35 2.41
CA LEU A 147 -12.99 19.71 1.89
C LEU A 147 -14.26 19.82 1.03
N ALA A 148 -14.68 18.73 0.41
CA ALA A 148 -15.97 18.64 -0.28
C ALA A 148 -17.17 18.44 0.69
N GLY A 149 -16.92 18.37 2.00
CA GLY A 149 -17.95 18.21 3.03
C GLY A 149 -18.50 16.79 3.14
N LYS A 150 -17.74 15.78 2.69
CA LYS A 150 -18.14 14.37 2.77
C LYS A 150 -17.84 13.79 4.14
N LYS A 151 -18.73 12.93 4.64
CA LYS A 151 -18.55 12.16 5.87
C LYS A 151 -17.80 10.88 5.55
N ILE A 152 -16.52 10.86 5.89
CA ILE A 152 -15.62 9.73 5.64
C ILE A 152 -15.53 8.89 6.91
N CYS A 153 -15.87 7.62 6.83
CA CYS A 153 -15.85 6.68 7.94
C CYS A 153 -14.84 5.57 7.65
N PHE A 154 -13.95 5.31 8.60
CA PHE A 154 -12.84 4.38 8.42
C PHE A 154 -12.81 3.30 9.50
N VAL A 155 -12.48 2.07 9.11
CA VAL A 155 -12.17 0.93 10.00
C VAL A 155 -11.03 0.10 9.42
N GLY A 156 -10.11 -0.38 10.25
CA GLY A 156 -9.07 -1.32 9.83
C GLY A 156 -7.67 -0.90 10.29
N ASP A 157 -6.67 -1.18 9.48
CA ASP A 157 -5.26 -0.90 9.76
C ASP A 157 -4.98 0.56 10.23
N GLN A 158 -4.44 0.69 11.44
CA GLN A 158 -4.08 1.97 12.05
C GLN A 158 -3.13 2.86 11.21
N VAL A 159 -2.38 2.31 10.25
CA VAL A 159 -1.49 3.06 9.36
C VAL A 159 -2.23 4.18 8.61
N TRP A 160 -3.53 4.03 8.35
CA TRP A 160 -4.35 5.10 7.78
C TRP A 160 -4.36 6.37 8.63
N THR A 161 -4.54 6.23 9.96
CA THR A 161 -4.57 7.36 10.89
C THR A 161 -3.17 7.89 11.22
N GLU A 162 -2.13 7.07 11.06
CA GLU A 162 -0.74 7.50 11.15
C GLU A 162 -0.34 8.35 9.93
N LEU A 163 -0.82 7.98 8.74
CA LEU A 163 -0.61 8.75 7.51
C LEU A 163 -1.49 9.99 7.41
N VAL A 164 -2.76 9.89 7.78
CA VAL A 164 -3.75 10.97 7.61
C VAL A 164 -4.47 11.16 8.94
N SER A 165 -4.01 12.15 9.72
CA SER A 165 -4.56 12.36 11.07
C SER A 165 -5.90 13.10 11.07
N GLU A 166 -6.22 13.82 9.99
CA GLU A 166 -7.43 14.65 9.86
C GLU A 166 -8.29 14.27 8.65
N GLY A 167 -9.58 14.58 8.70
CA GLY A 167 -10.51 14.43 7.58
C GLY A 167 -11.51 13.29 7.72
N PHE A 168 -11.26 12.33 8.62
CA PHE A 168 -12.24 11.32 8.99
C PHE A 168 -13.35 11.93 9.86
N PHE A 169 -14.60 11.64 9.52
CA PHE A 169 -15.75 11.91 10.37
C PHE A 169 -15.82 10.91 11.54
N GLU A 170 -15.50 9.64 11.26
CA GLU A 170 -15.38 8.58 12.25
C GLU A 170 -14.23 7.64 11.84
N SER A 171 -13.42 7.21 12.80
CA SER A 171 -12.30 6.31 12.55
C SER A 171 -12.17 5.26 13.65
N LEU A 172 -12.07 3.99 13.26
CA LEU A 172 -11.82 2.83 14.12
C LEU A 172 -10.51 2.15 13.68
N PRO A 173 -9.34 2.73 14.02
CA PRO A 173 -8.05 2.11 13.73
C PRO A 173 -7.80 0.90 14.65
N LEU A 174 -7.23 -0.16 14.10
CA LEU A 174 -6.85 -1.39 14.81
C LEU A 174 -5.35 -1.68 14.64
N PRO A 175 -4.71 -2.32 15.65
CA PRO A 175 -3.28 -2.64 15.60
C PRO A 175 -2.89 -3.56 14.44
N ALA A 176 -1.91 -3.13 13.63
CA ALA A 176 -1.51 -3.84 12.42
C ALA A 176 -0.27 -4.74 12.60
N PHE A 177 0.56 -4.52 13.63
CA PHE A 177 1.89 -5.18 13.68
C PHE A 177 1.88 -6.62 14.21
N ASN A 178 0.73 -7.16 14.65
CA ASN A 178 0.63 -8.54 15.08
C ASN A 178 0.28 -9.47 13.90
N ILE A 179 1.29 -9.89 13.15
CA ILE A 179 1.14 -10.78 11.99
C ILE A 179 0.46 -12.13 12.28
N LYS A 180 0.35 -12.53 13.55
CA LYS A 180 -0.34 -13.77 13.95
C LYS A 180 -1.84 -13.58 14.13
N ASP A 181 -2.31 -12.34 14.22
CA ASP A 181 -3.73 -12.03 14.23
C ASP A 181 -4.25 -11.99 12.80
N LEU A 182 -5.06 -12.98 12.43
CA LEU A 182 -5.64 -13.07 11.09
C LEU A 182 -7.07 -12.54 11.03
N ASP A 183 -7.69 -12.24 12.17
CA ASP A 183 -9.16 -12.24 12.26
C ASP A 183 -9.74 -10.99 12.94
N THR A 184 -9.05 -10.38 13.91
CA THR A 184 -9.62 -9.25 14.67
C THR A 184 -9.94 -8.06 13.76
N VAL A 185 -8.96 -7.66 12.95
CA VAL A 185 -9.10 -6.49 12.04
C VAL A 185 -10.14 -6.77 10.97
N ASP A 186 -10.05 -7.94 10.32
CA ASP A 186 -10.98 -8.36 9.28
C ASP A 186 -12.43 -8.44 9.80
N THR A 187 -12.64 -8.96 11.01
CA THR A 187 -13.97 -9.05 11.61
C THR A 187 -14.54 -7.67 11.89
N ALA A 188 -13.74 -6.76 12.47
CA ALA A 188 -14.17 -5.38 12.71
C ALA A 188 -14.54 -4.66 11.39
N VAL A 189 -13.76 -4.87 10.32
CA VAL A 189 -14.04 -4.31 9.00
C VAL A 189 -15.36 -4.84 8.45
N LYS A 190 -15.57 -6.16 8.49
CA LYS A 190 -16.81 -6.80 8.00
C LYS A 190 -18.04 -6.27 8.74
N ASP A 191 -18.01 -6.32 10.07
CA ASP A 191 -19.15 -5.92 10.90
C ASP A 191 -19.53 -4.45 10.67
N TYR A 192 -18.52 -3.58 10.62
CA TYR A 192 -18.74 -2.15 10.40
C TYR A 192 -19.28 -1.84 8.99
N ILE A 193 -18.69 -2.43 7.94
CA ILE A 193 -19.16 -2.20 6.57
C ILE A 193 -20.58 -2.74 6.38
N LEU A 194 -20.88 -3.95 6.86
CA LEU A 194 -22.23 -4.53 6.74
C LEU A 194 -23.28 -3.72 7.49
N GLN A 195 -22.90 -3.08 8.60
CA GLN A 195 -23.80 -2.21 9.37
C GLN A 195 -24.08 -0.88 8.67
N GLU A 196 -23.06 -0.26 8.05
CA GLU A 196 -23.15 1.12 7.57
C GLU A 196 -23.39 1.24 6.04
N ALA A 197 -23.16 0.16 5.28
CA ALA A 197 -23.42 0.12 3.85
C ALA A 197 -24.93 0.31 3.55
N GLY A 198 -25.23 1.21 2.61
CA GLY A 198 -26.60 1.61 2.28
C GLY A 198 -27.24 2.59 3.30
N GLY A 199 -26.56 2.89 4.40
CA GLY A 199 -26.98 3.91 5.37
C GLY A 199 -26.68 5.34 4.91
N SER A 200 -27.18 6.33 5.68
CA SER A 200 -26.96 7.76 5.42
C SER A 200 -25.92 8.40 6.34
N LYS A 201 -25.25 7.60 7.19
CA LYS A 201 -24.26 8.09 8.16
C LYS A 201 -22.99 8.57 7.46
N CYS A 202 -22.49 7.76 6.52
CA CYS A 202 -21.20 7.95 5.85
C CYS A 202 -21.40 8.08 4.34
N ASP A 203 -20.84 9.13 3.73
CA ASP A 203 -20.76 9.28 2.27
C ASP A 203 -19.67 8.37 1.69
N VAL A 204 -18.61 8.11 2.45
CA VAL A 204 -17.49 7.23 2.08
C VAL A 204 -17.20 6.29 3.23
N LEU A 205 -17.25 4.99 2.97
CA LEU A 205 -16.87 3.92 3.88
C LEU A 205 -15.53 3.35 3.43
N ILE A 206 -14.56 3.25 4.33
CA ILE A 206 -13.24 2.69 4.06
C ILE A 206 -12.99 1.54 5.02
N GLY A 207 -12.74 0.34 4.49
CA GLY A 207 -12.31 -0.82 5.25
C GLY A 207 -10.94 -1.28 4.80
N HIS A 208 -10.00 -1.48 5.72
CA HIS A 208 -8.68 -2.05 5.39
C HIS A 208 -8.45 -3.36 6.16
N MET A 209 -8.53 -4.48 5.44
CA MET A 209 -8.35 -5.84 5.95
C MET A 209 -6.87 -6.26 5.89
N LEU A 210 -6.42 -7.04 6.88
CA LEU A 210 -5.02 -7.47 7.03
C LEU A 210 -4.85 -8.99 6.99
N GLY A 211 -5.92 -9.77 7.15
CA GLY A 211 -5.82 -11.21 7.40
C GLY A 211 -5.12 -12.00 6.29
N ILE A 212 -5.25 -11.60 5.03
CA ILE A 212 -4.58 -12.26 3.90
C ILE A 212 -3.08 -11.96 3.91
N ASP A 213 -2.67 -10.70 4.09
CA ASP A 213 -1.25 -10.33 4.23
C ASP A 213 -0.59 -11.05 5.42
N HIS A 214 -1.24 -10.98 6.59
CA HIS A 214 -0.78 -11.62 7.82
C HIS A 214 -0.66 -13.13 7.66
N CYS A 215 -1.61 -13.78 6.99
CA CYS A 215 -1.54 -15.21 6.70
C CYS A 215 -0.37 -15.52 5.74
N GLY A 216 -0.15 -14.67 4.74
CA GLY A 216 0.97 -14.77 3.82
C GLY A 216 2.32 -14.71 4.54
N HIS A 217 2.47 -13.83 5.52
CA HIS A 217 3.67 -13.69 6.34
C HIS A 217 3.85 -14.83 7.36
N THR A 218 2.77 -15.25 8.03
CA THR A 218 2.84 -16.23 9.12
C THR A 218 2.92 -17.67 8.61
N PHE A 219 2.15 -18.02 7.57
CA PHE A 219 2.02 -19.40 7.08
C PHE A 219 2.45 -19.59 5.63
N GLY A 220 2.35 -18.54 4.81
CA GLY A 220 2.59 -18.61 3.37
C GLY A 220 1.32 -18.89 2.56
N ARG A 221 1.44 -18.64 1.25
CA ARG A 221 0.31 -18.57 0.30
C ARG A 221 -0.36 -19.92 -0.02
N SER A 222 0.31 -21.03 0.26
CA SER A 222 -0.18 -22.39 -0.02
C SER A 222 -0.68 -23.12 1.22
N HIS A 223 -0.74 -22.44 2.36
CA HIS A 223 -1.22 -23.02 3.61
C HIS A 223 -2.76 -23.03 3.66
N PRO A 224 -3.41 -24.04 4.28
CA PRO A 224 -4.88 -24.09 4.40
C PRO A 224 -5.53 -22.86 5.05
N GLU A 225 -4.81 -22.15 5.93
CA GLU A 225 -5.29 -20.88 6.48
C GLU A 225 -5.49 -19.80 5.40
N MET A 226 -4.67 -19.79 4.35
CA MET A 226 -4.87 -18.86 3.22
C MET A 226 -6.20 -19.17 2.52
N ASP A 227 -6.54 -20.46 2.39
CA ASP A 227 -7.79 -20.89 1.78
C ASP A 227 -9.00 -20.49 2.65
N ARG A 228 -8.89 -20.61 3.98
CA ARG A 228 -9.88 -20.10 4.92
C ARG A 228 -10.07 -18.59 4.75
N LYS A 229 -8.99 -17.80 4.74
CA LYS A 229 -9.06 -16.34 4.64
C LYS A 229 -9.61 -15.86 3.29
N LEU A 230 -9.24 -16.50 2.18
CA LEU A 230 -9.83 -16.21 0.86
C LEU A 230 -11.31 -16.56 0.82
N GLY A 231 -11.72 -17.68 1.41
CA GLY A 231 -13.13 -18.06 1.50
C GLY A 231 -13.96 -17.10 2.35
N GLU A 232 -13.42 -16.59 3.45
CA GLU A 232 -14.07 -15.56 4.27
C GLU A 232 -14.24 -14.22 3.52
N LEU A 233 -13.24 -13.84 2.72
CA LEU A 233 -13.32 -12.66 1.86
C LEU A 233 -14.38 -12.87 0.78
N ASP A 234 -14.40 -14.03 0.12
CA ASP A 234 -15.39 -14.35 -0.92
C ASP A 234 -16.83 -14.32 -0.38
N GLU A 235 -17.05 -14.85 0.83
CA GLU A 235 -18.36 -14.80 1.49
C GLU A 235 -18.73 -13.37 1.89
N PHE A 236 -17.77 -12.54 2.30
CA PHE A 236 -18.04 -11.13 2.61
C PHE A 236 -18.41 -10.30 1.38
N LEU A 237 -17.89 -10.65 0.20
CA LEU A 237 -18.18 -9.95 -1.05
C LEU A 237 -19.58 -10.27 -1.61
N ARG A 238 -20.24 -11.34 -1.14
CA ARG A 238 -21.56 -11.78 -1.61
C ARG A 238 -22.70 -10.96 -1.02
#